data_AF-A0A831JIP0-F1
#
_entry.id   AF-A0A831JIP0-F1
#
_cell.length_a   1.000
_cell.length_b   1.000
_cell.length_c   1.000
_cell.angle_alpha   90.00
_cell.angle_beta   90.00
_cell.angle_gamma   90.00
#
_symmetry.space_group_name_H-M   'P 1'
#
loop_
_entity.id
_entity.type
_entity.pdbx_description
1 polymer ?
#
loop_
_entity_poly.entity_id
_entity_poly.type
_entity_poly.pdbx_seq_one_letter_code
_entity_poly.pdbx_strand_id
1 'polypeptide(L)'
;KSKIKIDKSTEYNIISVGKDNFVNFNSISVENTIFYGNNASTFKLFGVNNGNTTNAGIGSLVLRNTTFLNMHYAGYGIVNGDISTMIVKNNIIYADNNNNNVTVFRKRGNSSASLQATDGEVADNIGYIIGDFYLNLWQGDTPPLENAEKIQKLDASPFESLDKSTGTYVLKPEYQGYGATIE
;
A
#
# COMPACT_ATOMS: atom_id res chain seq x y z
N LYS A 1 16.10 -9.74 -1.90
CA LYS A 1 15.01 -9.03 -2.61
C LYS A 1 14.00 -10.02 -3.18
N SER A 2 12.73 -9.86 -2.84
CA SER A 2 11.65 -10.60 -3.52
C SER A 2 11.00 -9.70 -4.57
N LYS A 3 10.70 -10.25 -5.75
CA LYS A 3 9.94 -9.57 -6.79
C LYS A 3 8.67 -10.36 -7.05
N ILE A 4 7.53 -9.68 -7.04
CA ILE A 4 6.21 -10.24 -7.34
C ILE A 4 5.66 -9.50 -8.55
N LYS A 5 5.59 -10.21 -9.68
CA LYS A 5 4.96 -9.71 -10.89
C LYS A 5 3.47 -10.02 -10.85
N ILE A 6 2.64 -9.03 -11.11
CA ILE A 6 1.18 -9.18 -11.22
C ILE A 6 0.76 -8.80 -12.65
N ASP A 7 0.56 -9.82 -13.49
CA ASP A 7 0.08 -9.67 -14.86
C ASP A 7 -1.43 -9.93 -14.92
N LYS A 8 -2.22 -8.95 -14.47
CA LYS A 8 -3.68 -9.04 -14.50
C LYS A 8 -4.30 -7.68 -14.78
N SER A 9 -5.27 -7.65 -15.70
CA SER A 9 -5.94 -6.43 -16.19
C SER A 9 -7.20 -6.04 -15.40
N THR A 10 -7.55 -6.77 -14.35
CA THR A 10 -8.76 -6.57 -13.53
C THR A 10 -8.41 -6.51 -12.04
N GLU A 11 -9.39 -6.15 -11.19
CA GLU A 11 -9.25 -6.22 -9.72
C GLU A 11 -8.71 -7.58 -9.27
N TYR A 12 -7.77 -7.53 -8.35
CA TYR A 12 -7.05 -8.69 -7.87
C TYR A 12 -6.65 -8.52 -6.41
N ASN A 13 -7.04 -9.49 -5.58
CA ASN A 13 -6.67 -9.58 -4.19
C ASN A 13 -5.72 -10.77 -4.02
N ILE A 14 -4.54 -10.58 -3.43
CA ILE A 14 -3.69 -11.73 -3.03
C ILE A 14 -4.40 -12.51 -1.91
N ILE A 15 -4.90 -11.80 -0.90
CA ILE A 15 -5.71 -12.36 0.19
C ILE A 15 -7.06 -11.68 0.17
N SER A 16 -8.14 -12.48 0.11
CA SER A 16 -9.51 -11.99 0.07
C SER A 16 -10.35 -12.64 1.17
N VAL A 17 -11.04 -11.83 1.97
CA VAL A 17 -11.98 -12.29 3.00
C VAL A 17 -13.40 -11.95 2.57
N GLY A 18 -14.25 -12.97 2.49
CA GLY A 18 -15.66 -12.84 2.08
C GLY A 18 -16.54 -12.12 3.10
N LYS A 19 -17.81 -11.93 2.75
CA LYS A 19 -18.84 -11.40 3.65
C LYS A 19 -19.07 -12.38 4.82
N ASP A 20 -19.42 -11.88 5.99
CA ASP A 20 -19.81 -12.67 7.17
C ASP A 20 -18.77 -13.71 7.65
N ASN A 21 -17.50 -13.52 7.28
CA ASN A 21 -16.40 -14.40 7.67
C ASN A 21 -15.53 -13.72 8.74
N PHE A 22 -15.46 -14.29 9.94
CA PHE A 22 -14.50 -13.86 10.95
C PHE A 22 -13.14 -14.50 10.69
N VAL A 23 -12.25 -13.74 10.05
CA VAL A 23 -10.87 -14.14 9.80
C VAL A 23 -9.95 -13.05 10.33
N ASN A 24 -9.13 -13.39 11.31
CA ASN A 24 -8.09 -12.51 11.81
C ASN A 24 -6.74 -13.19 11.64
N PHE A 25 -5.92 -12.68 10.72
CA PHE A 25 -4.56 -13.17 10.55
C PHE A 25 -3.71 -12.68 11.71
N ASN A 26 -3.03 -13.58 12.43
CA ASN A 26 -2.15 -13.16 13.54
C ASN A 26 -1.11 -12.12 13.07
N SER A 27 -0.51 -12.35 11.91
CA SER A 27 0.38 -11.38 11.27
C SER A 27 0.42 -11.54 9.76
N ILE A 28 0.71 -10.43 9.07
CA ILE A 28 1.13 -10.38 7.68
C ILE A 28 2.37 -9.49 7.62
N SER A 29 3.50 -10.02 7.14
CA SER A 29 4.72 -9.25 6.92
C SER A 29 5.12 -9.28 5.45
N VAL A 30 5.39 -8.09 4.91
CA VAL A 30 5.93 -7.87 3.56
C VAL A 30 7.09 -6.91 3.67
N GLU A 31 8.29 -7.45 3.46
CA GLU A 31 9.53 -6.73 3.66
C GLU A 31 10.44 -6.89 2.44
N ASN A 32 11.17 -5.83 2.08
CA ASN A 32 12.16 -5.82 1.00
C ASN A 32 11.65 -6.46 -0.31
N THR A 33 10.44 -6.05 -0.72
CA THR A 33 9.69 -6.66 -1.81
C THR A 33 9.30 -5.62 -2.85
N ILE A 34 9.34 -6.00 -4.13
CA ILE A 34 8.78 -5.20 -5.22
C ILE A 34 7.53 -5.87 -5.75
N PHE A 35 6.42 -5.14 -5.77
CA PHE A 35 5.24 -5.47 -6.56
C PHE A 35 5.26 -4.65 -7.84
N TYR A 36 5.11 -5.29 -8.99
CA TYR A 36 5.09 -4.62 -10.28
C TYR A 36 4.19 -5.36 -11.27
N GLY A 37 3.69 -4.65 -12.28
CA GLY A 37 2.80 -5.25 -13.27
C GLY A 37 2.33 -4.28 -14.34
N ASN A 38 1.75 -4.83 -15.41
CA ASN A 38 1.14 -4.04 -16.48
C ASN A 38 -0.33 -3.77 -16.15
N ASN A 39 -0.61 -2.59 -15.57
CA ASN A 39 -1.95 -2.05 -15.33
C ASN A 39 -2.81 -2.77 -14.28
N ALA A 40 -2.20 -3.22 -13.18
CA ALA A 40 -2.94 -3.73 -12.01
C ALA A 40 -3.56 -2.56 -11.21
N SER A 41 -4.46 -1.79 -11.83
CA SER A 41 -5.04 -0.54 -11.32
C SER A 41 -5.81 -0.68 -10.00
N THR A 42 -6.15 -1.91 -9.62
CA THR A 42 -6.99 -2.28 -8.47
C THR A 42 -6.38 -3.45 -7.67
N PHE A 43 -5.05 -3.49 -7.57
CA PHE A 43 -4.35 -4.48 -6.78
C PHE A 43 -4.62 -4.31 -5.28
N LYS A 44 -4.93 -5.42 -4.59
CA LYS A 44 -4.92 -5.49 -3.13
C LYS A 44 -3.99 -6.61 -2.67
N LEU A 45 -3.12 -6.28 -1.73
CA LEU A 45 -2.41 -7.29 -0.95
C LEU A 45 -3.41 -8.04 -0.05
N PHE A 46 -4.36 -7.29 0.55
CA PHE A 46 -5.35 -7.83 1.46
C PHE A 46 -6.67 -7.08 1.31
N GLY A 47 -7.78 -7.81 1.14
CA GLY A 47 -9.10 -7.22 0.97
C GLY A 47 -10.18 -7.95 1.75
N VAL A 48 -10.85 -7.25 2.65
CA VAL A 48 -12.06 -7.70 3.33
C VAL A 48 -13.26 -7.10 2.62
N ASN A 49 -14.29 -7.91 2.35
CA ASN A 49 -15.54 -7.41 1.80
C ASN A 49 -16.12 -6.28 2.68
N ASN A 50 -16.50 -5.15 2.08
CA ASN A 50 -17.02 -4.00 2.83
C ASN A 50 -18.33 -4.28 3.59
N GLY A 51 -19.10 -5.29 3.16
CA GLY A 51 -20.29 -5.76 3.86
C GLY A 51 -20.01 -6.77 4.97
N ASN A 52 -18.74 -7.10 5.26
CA ASN A 52 -18.37 -7.97 6.36
C ASN A 52 -18.56 -7.23 7.69
N THR A 53 -19.45 -7.74 8.53
CA THR A 53 -19.83 -7.18 9.83
C THR A 53 -18.94 -7.66 10.98
N THR A 54 -18.12 -8.69 10.75
CA THR A 54 -17.18 -9.23 11.74
C THR A 54 -15.89 -8.42 11.77
N ASN A 55 -15.11 -8.47 12.86
CA ASN A 55 -13.80 -7.80 12.96
C ASN A 55 -12.68 -8.52 12.19
N ALA A 56 -12.94 -8.85 10.93
CA ALA A 56 -11.98 -9.51 10.07
C ALA A 56 -10.88 -8.57 9.60
N GLY A 57 -9.65 -9.06 9.60
CA GLY A 57 -8.48 -8.21 9.43
C GLY A 57 -7.15 -8.88 9.72
N ILE A 58 -6.21 -8.06 10.16
CA ILE A 58 -4.83 -8.41 10.45
C ILE A 58 -4.51 -7.97 11.88
N GLY A 59 -4.05 -8.89 12.72
CA GLY A 59 -3.54 -8.58 14.05
C GLY A 59 -2.31 -7.68 14.00
N SER A 60 -1.29 -8.09 13.25
CA SER A 60 -0.05 -7.30 13.06
C SER A 60 0.34 -7.21 11.58
N LEU A 61 0.35 -5.99 11.04
CA LEU A 61 0.84 -5.72 9.69
C LEU A 61 2.26 -5.14 9.74
N VAL A 62 3.19 -5.76 9.03
CA VAL A 62 4.49 -5.16 8.71
C VAL A 62 4.58 -4.96 7.20
N LEU A 63 4.77 -3.71 6.79
CA LEU A 63 5.03 -3.32 5.41
C LEU A 63 6.27 -2.43 5.41
N ARG A 64 7.43 -3.00 5.11
CA ARG A 64 8.71 -2.28 5.17
C ARG A 64 9.49 -2.42 3.89
N ASN A 65 10.21 -1.37 3.51
CA ASN A 65 11.15 -1.42 2.38
C ASN A 65 10.48 -2.04 1.14
N THR A 66 9.21 -1.70 0.90
CA THR A 66 8.42 -2.30 -0.17
C THR A 66 8.14 -1.26 -1.24
N THR A 67 8.27 -1.65 -2.49
CA THR A 67 8.03 -0.78 -3.65
C THR A 67 6.83 -1.31 -4.43
N PHE A 68 5.83 -0.45 -4.60
CA PHE A 68 4.68 -0.68 -5.46
C PHE A 68 4.88 0.11 -6.75
N LEU A 69 5.25 -0.61 -7.81
CA LEU A 69 5.50 -0.05 -9.13
C LEU A 69 4.27 -0.26 -10.00
N ASN A 70 3.55 0.82 -10.18
CA ASN A 70 2.32 0.81 -10.94
C ASN A 70 1.25 -0.18 -10.48
N MET A 71 1.18 -0.34 -9.16
CA MET A 71 0.27 -1.24 -8.48
C MET A 71 -0.73 -0.40 -7.70
N HIS A 72 -2.00 -0.48 -8.09
CA HIS A 72 -3.16 0.12 -7.41
C HIS A 72 -3.23 1.65 -7.37
N TYR A 73 -4.28 2.21 -7.99
CA TYR A 73 -4.57 3.65 -7.97
C TYR A 73 -6.02 3.98 -7.65
N ALA A 74 -6.68 3.08 -6.92
CA ALA A 74 -8.05 3.30 -6.51
C ALA A 74 -8.13 3.74 -5.04
N GLY A 75 -9.16 4.50 -4.68
CA GLY A 75 -9.48 4.85 -3.29
C GLY A 75 -9.94 3.65 -2.41
N TYR A 76 -9.66 2.41 -2.83
CA TYR A 76 -10.07 1.19 -2.16
C TYR A 76 -9.00 0.56 -1.26
N GLY A 77 -7.78 1.10 -1.23
CA GLY A 77 -6.68 0.57 -0.42
C GLY A 77 -5.96 -0.62 -1.08
N ILE A 78 -4.62 -0.62 -1.03
CA ILE A 78 -3.79 -1.83 -1.22
C ILE A 78 -4.10 -2.84 -0.11
N VAL A 79 -4.40 -2.34 1.09
CA VAL A 79 -4.89 -3.11 2.22
C VAL A 79 -6.24 -2.55 2.65
N ASN A 80 -7.25 -3.42 2.66
CA ASN A 80 -8.61 -3.09 3.04
C ASN A 80 -9.12 -4.07 4.11
N GLY A 81 -9.26 -3.61 5.35
CA GLY A 81 -9.64 -4.46 6.49
C GLY A 81 -9.37 -3.80 7.84
N ASP A 82 -9.68 -4.51 8.93
CA ASP A 82 -9.19 -4.10 10.27
C ASP A 82 -7.70 -4.41 10.41
N ILE A 83 -6.97 -3.56 11.15
CA ILE A 83 -5.56 -3.76 11.45
C ILE A 83 -5.35 -3.36 12.91
N SER A 84 -4.91 -4.30 13.76
CA SER A 84 -4.74 -4.00 15.19
C SER A 84 -3.43 -3.29 15.48
N THR A 85 -2.31 -3.75 14.91
CA THR A 85 -1.01 -3.06 14.99
C THR A 85 -0.39 -2.95 13.60
N MET A 86 0.38 -1.87 13.38
CA MET A 86 0.97 -1.62 12.06
C MET A 86 2.36 -1.03 12.13
N ILE A 87 3.28 -1.61 11.36
CA ILE A 87 4.57 -1.00 11.07
C ILE A 87 4.69 -0.79 9.57
N VAL A 88 4.66 0.48 9.14
CA VAL A 88 4.69 0.88 7.74
C VAL A 88 5.82 1.87 7.52
N LYS A 89 6.95 1.39 7.01
CA LYS A 89 8.16 2.22 6.89
C LYS A 89 8.94 2.04 5.62
N ASN A 90 9.61 3.11 5.18
CA ASN A 90 10.56 3.06 4.08
C ASN A 90 9.95 2.51 2.80
N ASN A 91 8.64 2.72 2.54
CA ASN A 91 7.99 2.20 1.34
C ASN A 91 7.96 3.24 0.21
N ILE A 92 7.81 2.75 -1.01
CA ILE A 92 7.62 3.57 -2.22
C ILE A 92 6.30 3.20 -2.87
N ILE A 93 5.42 4.19 -3.06
CA ILE A 93 4.23 4.07 -3.92
C ILE A 93 4.49 4.84 -5.21
N TYR A 94 4.56 4.16 -6.35
CA TYR A 94 4.81 4.79 -7.64
C TYR A 94 3.67 4.54 -8.64
N ALA A 95 3.20 5.62 -9.24
CA ALA A 95 2.19 5.63 -10.29
C ALA A 95 2.54 6.63 -11.40
N ASP A 96 2.68 6.19 -12.64
CA ASP A 96 2.85 7.11 -13.79
C ASP A 96 1.80 6.96 -14.88
N ASN A 97 0.73 6.23 -14.59
CA ASN A 97 -0.42 6.00 -15.47
C ASN A 97 -1.74 6.02 -14.69
N ASN A 98 -1.79 6.65 -13.51
CA ASN A 98 -3.01 6.76 -12.71
C ASN A 98 -3.98 7.80 -13.31
N ASN A 99 -5.27 7.57 -13.09
CA ASN A 99 -6.37 8.46 -13.47
C ASN A 99 -7.31 8.78 -12.29
N ASN A 100 -6.87 8.50 -11.06
CA ASN A 100 -7.67 8.65 -9.85
C ASN A 100 -6.77 8.85 -8.60
N ASN A 101 -7.41 9.18 -7.48
CA ASN A 101 -6.79 9.29 -6.16
C ASN A 101 -6.33 7.93 -5.64
N VAL A 102 -5.17 7.92 -4.99
CA VAL A 102 -4.54 6.73 -4.44
C VAL A 102 -4.67 6.72 -2.93
N THR A 103 -5.08 5.57 -2.38
CA THR A 103 -5.09 5.32 -0.94
C THR A 103 -4.48 3.95 -0.67
N VAL A 104 -3.56 3.86 0.31
CA VAL A 104 -2.86 2.61 0.64
C VAL A 104 -3.64 1.75 1.63
N PHE A 105 -4.17 2.34 2.68
CA PHE A 105 -4.86 1.68 3.78
C PHE A 105 -6.29 2.17 3.91
N ARG A 106 -7.21 1.23 4.07
CA ARG A 106 -8.62 1.53 4.22
C ARG A 106 -9.27 0.57 5.21
N LYS A 107 -10.01 1.10 6.18
CA LYS A 107 -10.86 0.25 7.03
C LYS A 107 -11.95 -0.39 6.18
N ARG A 108 -12.32 -1.64 6.49
CA ARG A 108 -13.51 -2.26 5.88
C ARG A 108 -14.77 -1.45 6.19
N GLY A 109 -15.72 -1.44 5.25
CA GLY A 109 -17.00 -0.76 5.42
C GLY A 109 -17.14 0.47 4.52
N ASN A 110 -17.88 1.47 5.01
CA ASN A 110 -18.15 2.69 4.24
C ASN A 110 -16.90 3.59 4.12
N SER A 111 -16.94 4.53 3.18
CA SER A 111 -15.82 5.44 2.89
C SER A 111 -15.48 6.44 4.00
N SER A 112 -16.32 6.54 5.04
CA SER A 112 -16.07 7.38 6.22
C SER A 112 -15.41 6.64 7.37
N ALA A 113 -15.17 5.34 7.24
CA ALA A 113 -14.57 4.54 8.30
C ALA A 113 -13.06 4.83 8.43
N SER A 114 -12.64 5.35 9.57
CA SER A 114 -11.22 5.59 9.89
C SER A 114 -10.57 4.30 10.38
N LEU A 115 -9.41 3.96 9.82
CA LEU A 115 -8.57 2.90 10.35
C LEU A 115 -8.01 3.35 11.71
N GLN A 116 -7.99 2.47 12.70
CA GLN A 116 -7.38 2.72 14.01
C GLN A 116 -6.58 1.50 14.43
N ALA A 117 -5.28 1.70 14.63
CA ALA A 117 -4.39 0.70 15.22
C ALA A 117 -4.11 1.11 16.68
N THR A 118 -3.80 0.12 17.51
CA THR A 118 -3.52 0.33 18.94
C THR A 118 -2.04 0.58 19.22
N ASP A 119 -1.16 0.16 18.31
CA ASP A 119 0.30 0.29 18.45
C ASP A 119 1.00 0.23 17.08
N GLY A 120 2.22 0.76 17.03
CA GLY A 120 3.12 0.66 15.89
C GLY A 120 3.72 1.99 15.43
N GLU A 121 4.09 2.03 14.16
CA GLU A 121 4.82 3.15 13.57
C GLU A 121 4.51 3.28 12.08
N VAL A 122 4.14 4.48 11.64
CA VAL A 122 3.97 4.82 10.22
C VAL A 122 4.85 6.03 9.95
N ALA A 123 5.99 5.80 9.32
CA ALA A 123 7.01 6.83 9.12
C ALA A 123 7.80 6.58 7.84
N ASP A 124 8.43 7.61 7.30
CA ASP A 124 9.39 7.46 6.19
C ASP A 124 8.79 6.74 4.96
N ASN A 125 7.59 7.12 4.52
CA ASN A 125 7.01 6.59 3.29
C ASN A 125 6.97 7.68 2.21
N ILE A 126 7.47 7.36 1.01
CA ILE A 126 7.46 8.28 -0.12
C ILE A 126 6.54 7.76 -1.22
N GLY A 127 6.03 8.67 -2.04
CA GLY A 127 5.41 8.25 -3.28
C GLY A 127 5.30 9.33 -4.33
N TYR A 128 5.19 8.87 -5.57
CA TYR A 128 5.05 9.70 -6.74
C TYR A 128 3.86 9.19 -7.53
N ILE A 129 2.90 10.08 -7.82
CA ILE A 129 1.79 9.81 -8.72
C ILE A 129 1.71 10.94 -9.75
N ILE A 130 1.46 10.60 -11.02
CA ILE A 130 1.33 11.61 -12.07
C ILE A 130 -0.05 12.28 -12.01
N GLY A 131 -0.08 13.59 -12.25
CA GLY A 131 -1.30 14.41 -12.32
C GLY A 131 -1.82 14.95 -10.99
N ASP A 132 -2.95 15.65 -11.08
CA ASP A 132 -3.57 16.40 -9.97
C ASP A 132 -4.46 15.51 -9.10
N PHE A 133 -3.87 14.44 -8.58
CA PHE A 133 -4.55 13.47 -7.71
C PHE A 133 -3.96 13.45 -6.30
N TYR A 134 -4.78 13.02 -5.35
CA TYR A 134 -4.34 12.79 -3.98
C TYR A 134 -3.61 11.47 -3.84
N LEU A 135 -2.55 11.47 -3.03
CA LEU A 135 -1.85 10.28 -2.57
C LEU A 135 -1.93 10.27 -1.04
N ASN A 136 -2.70 9.34 -0.49
CA ASN A 136 -2.87 9.20 0.95
C ASN A 136 -2.41 7.81 1.41
N LEU A 137 -1.75 7.73 2.57
CA LEU A 137 -1.50 6.42 3.19
C LEU A 137 -2.80 5.82 3.70
N TRP A 138 -3.67 6.60 4.33
CA TRP A 138 -4.93 6.10 4.86
C TRP A 138 -6.12 6.87 4.32
N GLN A 139 -7.30 6.24 4.38
CA GLN A 139 -8.56 6.91 4.10
C GLN A 139 -9.02 7.74 5.32
N GLY A 140 -9.48 8.97 5.06
CA GLY A 140 -10.01 9.88 6.07
C GLY A 140 -8.96 10.79 6.68
N ASP A 141 -9.41 11.77 7.46
CA ASP A 141 -8.54 12.80 8.03
C ASP A 141 -7.87 12.37 9.34
N THR A 142 -8.42 11.34 10.00
CA THR A 142 -7.87 10.80 11.25
C THR A 142 -6.75 9.82 10.94
N PRO A 143 -5.51 10.06 11.42
CA PRO A 143 -4.43 9.11 11.27
C PRO A 143 -4.71 7.80 12.04
N PRO A 144 -4.18 6.66 11.59
CA PRO A 144 -4.41 5.38 12.25
C PRO A 144 -3.67 5.22 13.58
N LEU A 145 -2.64 6.04 13.82
CA LEU A 145 -1.86 6.14 15.05
C LEU A 145 -1.53 7.62 15.31
N GLU A 146 -1.27 7.99 16.57
CA GLU A 146 -0.91 9.37 16.93
C GLU A 146 0.42 9.82 16.29
N ASN A 147 1.38 8.90 16.17
CA ASN A 147 2.68 9.13 15.56
C ASN A 147 2.70 8.90 14.03
N ALA A 148 1.56 8.69 13.38
CA ALA A 148 1.54 8.36 11.95
C ALA A 148 1.85 9.57 11.07
N GLU A 149 2.91 9.47 10.30
CA GLU A 149 3.30 10.45 9.28
C GLU A 149 2.52 10.23 7.99
N LYS A 150 2.16 11.33 7.31
CA LYS A 150 1.62 11.26 5.96
C LYS A 150 2.72 10.78 5.00
N ILE A 151 2.32 10.14 3.90
CA ILE A 151 3.24 9.87 2.79
C ILE A 151 3.76 11.18 2.22
N GLN A 152 5.08 11.27 2.07
CA GLN A 152 5.71 12.35 1.35
C GLN A 152 5.43 12.17 -0.15
N LYS A 153 4.47 12.96 -0.66
CA LYS A 153 4.23 13.05 -2.11
C LYS A 153 5.38 13.82 -2.76
N LEU A 154 6.03 13.20 -3.73
CA LEU A 154 7.15 13.76 -4.47
C LEU A 154 6.66 14.51 -5.72
N ASP A 155 7.35 15.60 -6.06
CA ASP A 155 7.07 16.39 -7.27
C ASP A 155 7.66 15.77 -8.54
N ALA A 156 8.59 14.80 -8.38
CA ALA A 156 9.24 14.10 -9.47
C ALA A 156 9.49 12.63 -9.12
N SER A 157 9.71 11.81 -10.14
CA SER A 157 10.06 10.40 -9.94
C SER A 157 11.29 10.24 -9.02
N PRO A 158 11.25 9.31 -8.04
CA PRO A 158 12.39 9.03 -7.17
C PRO A 158 13.48 8.20 -7.86
N PHE A 159 13.22 7.70 -9.07
CA PHE A 159 14.12 6.82 -9.79
C PHE A 159 15.04 7.60 -10.72
N GLU A 160 16.32 7.24 -10.73
CA GLU A 160 17.29 7.61 -11.76
C GLU A 160 17.06 6.77 -13.02
N SER A 161 16.80 5.47 -12.83
CA SER A 161 16.34 4.57 -13.88
C SER A 161 15.25 3.65 -13.35
N LEU A 162 14.26 3.34 -14.20
CA LEU A 162 13.15 2.43 -13.88
C LEU A 162 12.78 1.63 -15.13
N ASP A 163 12.91 0.30 -15.04
CA ASP A 163 12.30 -0.65 -15.96
C ASP A 163 11.08 -1.30 -15.29
N LYS A 164 9.91 -0.79 -15.67
CA LYS A 164 8.60 -1.26 -15.18
C LYS A 164 8.30 -2.70 -15.59
N SER A 165 8.85 -3.17 -16.71
CA SER A 165 8.56 -4.52 -17.23
C SER A 165 9.23 -5.63 -16.42
N THR A 166 10.32 -5.30 -15.71
CA THR A 166 11.09 -6.23 -14.87
C THR A 166 11.09 -5.86 -13.39
N GLY A 167 10.46 -4.73 -13.02
CA GLY A 167 10.47 -4.20 -11.66
C GLY A 167 11.90 -3.89 -11.17
N THR A 168 12.74 -3.39 -12.08
CA THR A 168 14.14 -3.04 -11.80
C THR A 168 14.29 -1.54 -11.79
N TYR A 169 15.01 -1.00 -10.82
CA TYR A 169 15.23 0.44 -10.73
C TYR A 169 16.56 0.77 -10.05
N VAL A 170 17.01 2.00 -10.25
CA VAL A 170 18.03 2.68 -9.46
C VAL A 170 17.39 3.93 -8.87
N LEU A 171 17.52 4.12 -7.56
CA LEU A 171 17.01 5.31 -6.86
C LEU A 171 17.99 6.45 -7.00
N LYS A 172 17.48 7.68 -7.05
CA LYS A 172 18.32 8.87 -6.89
C LYS A 172 18.98 8.86 -5.50
N PRO A 173 20.16 9.46 -5.34
CA PRO A 173 20.92 9.44 -4.09
C PRO A 173 20.13 9.86 -2.84
N GLU A 174 19.27 10.87 -2.97
CA GLU A 174 18.46 11.42 -1.88
C GLU A 174 17.32 10.49 -1.41
N TYR A 175 16.95 9.48 -2.21
CA TYR A 175 15.92 8.50 -1.88
C TYR A 175 16.51 7.12 -1.55
N GLN A 176 17.83 7.02 -1.38
CA GLN A 176 18.46 5.80 -0.87
C GLN A 176 17.93 5.50 0.54
N GLY A 177 17.60 4.24 0.80
CA GLY A 177 16.96 3.81 2.05
C GLY A 177 15.43 3.71 1.99
N TYR A 178 14.81 4.11 0.87
CA TYR A 178 13.39 3.83 0.59
C TYR A 178 13.23 2.65 -0.36
N GLY A 179 12.10 1.97 -0.25
CA GLY A 179 11.74 0.84 -1.10
C GLY A 179 12.61 -0.38 -0.86
N ALA A 180 12.49 -1.36 -1.77
CA ALA A 180 13.27 -2.58 -1.70
C ALA A 180 14.75 -2.29 -2.03
N THR A 181 15.66 -2.63 -1.12
CA THR A 181 17.10 -2.50 -1.32
C THR A 181 17.67 -3.71 -2.07
N ILE A 182 18.60 -3.43 -2.98
CA ILE A 182 19.39 -4.43 -3.70
C ILE A 182 20.74 -4.47 -2.98
N GLU A 183 21.11 -5.62 -2.43
CA GLU A 183 22.52 -5.96 -2.23
C GLU A 183 23.08 -6.51 -3.54
#